data_AF-A0A1G3UQZ7-F1
#
_entry.id   AF-A0A1G3UQZ7-F1
#
_cell.length_a   1.000
_cell.length_b   1.000
_cell.length_c   1.000
_cell.angle_alpha   90.00
_cell.angle_beta   90.00
_cell.angle_gamma   90.00
#
_symmetry.space_group_name_H-M   'P 1'
#
loop_
_entity.id
_entity.type
_entity.pdbx_description
1 polymer ?
#
loop_
_entity_poly.entity_id
_entity_poly.type
_entity_poly.pdbx_seq_one_letter_code
_entity_poly.pdbx_strand_id
1 'polypeptide(L)'
;RLSSKPFIKVYKNFKSFTQDGKRVVNSRKNLVRRSKKTTFIINDFSFRVASFTLNSQIFRDNSWFYSTSANRSGEKFCRDFCESKADIIVENMDGLREKDSSALIKINRVKRRKLR
;
A
#
# COMPACT_ATOMS: atom_id res chain seq x y z
N ARG A 1 -16.08 6.16 4.24
CA ARG A 1 -15.31 6.18 2.96
C ARG A 1 -16.33 6.03 1.84
N LEU A 2 -16.21 6.77 0.73
CA LEU A 2 -17.08 6.51 -0.44
C LEU A 2 -16.85 5.07 -0.91
N SER A 3 -17.93 4.32 -1.15
CA SER A 3 -17.90 2.92 -1.59
C SER A 3 -17.01 2.72 -2.83
N SER A 4 -16.89 3.73 -3.68
CA SER A 4 -16.13 3.70 -4.93
C SER A 4 -14.60 3.75 -4.80
N LYS A 5 -14.03 4.06 -3.63
CA LYS A 5 -12.56 4.19 -3.48
C LYS A 5 -11.92 2.85 -3.09
N PRO A 6 -11.21 2.14 -3.99
CA PRO A 6 -10.65 0.82 -3.71
C PRO A 6 -9.58 0.86 -2.61
N PHE A 7 -9.49 -0.20 -1.83
CA PHE A 7 -8.40 -0.42 -0.87
C PHE A 7 -7.11 -0.82 -1.59
N ILE A 8 -5.97 -0.55 -0.94
CA ILE A 8 -4.67 -1.02 -1.44
C ILE A 8 -4.40 -2.38 -0.79
N LYS A 9 -4.20 -3.43 -1.58
CA LYS A 9 -3.73 -4.72 -1.08
C LYS A 9 -2.20 -4.72 -1.01
N VAL A 10 -1.64 -4.84 0.18
CA VAL A 10 -0.19 -4.80 0.43
C VAL A 10 0.32 -6.22 0.61
N TYR A 11 1.31 -6.60 -0.19
CA TYR A 11 1.96 -7.91 -0.15
C TYR A 11 3.33 -7.82 0.48
N LYS A 12 3.68 -8.81 1.31
CA LYS A 12 4.98 -8.88 1.99
C LYS A 12 6.15 -8.97 1.01
N ASN A 13 5.95 -9.63 -0.13
CA ASN A 13 6.93 -9.74 -1.20
C ASN A 13 6.26 -10.05 -2.55
N PHE A 14 7.04 -10.12 -3.61
CA PHE A 14 6.51 -10.43 -4.94
C PHE A 14 6.00 -11.88 -5.04
N LYS A 15 6.55 -12.81 -4.26
CA LYS A 15 6.09 -14.21 -4.21
C LYS A 15 4.66 -14.29 -3.67
N SER A 16 4.35 -13.61 -2.57
CA SER A 16 2.97 -13.56 -2.03
C SER A 16 1.98 -12.92 -2.99
N PHE A 17 2.41 -11.91 -3.77
CA PHE A 17 1.58 -11.33 -4.84
C PHE A 17 1.22 -12.38 -5.91
N THR A 18 2.20 -13.17 -6.37
CA THR A 18 1.96 -14.21 -7.37
C THR A 18 1.18 -15.41 -6.82
N GLN A 19 1.39 -15.77 -5.55
CA GLN A 19 0.65 -16.85 -4.88
C GLN A 19 -0.84 -16.50 -4.67
N ASP A 20 -1.18 -15.21 -4.55
CA ASP A 20 -2.57 -14.72 -4.53
C ASP A 20 -3.21 -14.68 -5.94
N GLY A 21 -2.64 -15.40 -6.91
CA GLY A 21 -3.13 -15.50 -8.29
C GLY A 21 -2.97 -14.22 -9.12
N LYS A 22 -2.31 -13.18 -8.59
CA LYS A 22 -2.11 -11.92 -9.32
C LYS A 22 -0.93 -12.02 -10.29
N ARG A 23 -1.07 -11.36 -11.44
CA ARG A 23 -0.08 -11.38 -12.52
C ARG A 23 0.31 -9.98 -12.94
N VAL A 24 1.58 -9.84 -13.29
CA VAL A 24 2.16 -8.65 -13.94
C VAL A 24 2.98 -9.13 -15.13
N VAL A 25 2.94 -8.40 -16.23
CA VAL A 25 3.75 -8.70 -17.42
C VAL A 25 5.25 -8.72 -17.08
N ASN A 26 6.02 -9.58 -17.74
CA ASN A 26 7.44 -9.81 -17.41
C ASN A 26 8.26 -8.50 -17.38
N SER A 27 8.05 -7.61 -18.35
CA SER A 27 8.74 -6.30 -18.43
C SER A 27 8.48 -5.37 -17.25
N ARG A 28 7.45 -5.61 -16.44
CA ARG A 28 7.08 -4.79 -15.27
C ARG A 28 7.39 -5.48 -13.93
N LYS A 29 7.78 -6.75 -13.93
CA LYS A 29 8.10 -7.50 -12.68
C LYS A 29 9.21 -6.82 -11.87
N ASN A 30 10.29 -6.42 -12.53
CA ASN A 30 11.41 -5.74 -11.85
C ASN A 30 11.01 -4.38 -11.28
N LEU A 31 10.17 -3.61 -11.99
CA LEU A 31 9.61 -2.36 -11.49
C LEU A 31 8.81 -2.61 -10.20
N VAL A 32 7.85 -3.54 -10.24
CA VAL A 32 7.00 -3.86 -9.10
C VAL A 32 7.80 -4.35 -7.90
N ARG A 33 8.79 -5.22 -8.12
CA ARG A 33 9.59 -5.83 -7.06
C ARG A 33 10.54 -4.84 -6.37
N ARG A 34 11.06 -3.84 -7.09
CA ARG A 34 12.13 -2.95 -6.59
C ARG A 34 11.63 -1.58 -6.13
N SER A 35 10.43 -1.16 -6.54
CA SER A 35 9.90 0.16 -6.16
C SER A 35 9.57 0.24 -4.66
N LYS A 36 10.15 1.24 -3.98
CA LYS A 36 9.82 1.58 -2.60
C LYS A 36 8.66 2.59 -2.57
N LYS A 37 7.84 2.54 -1.52
CA LYS A 37 6.74 3.52 -1.28
C LYS A 37 5.89 3.80 -2.53
N THR A 38 5.60 2.77 -3.31
CA THR A 38 4.87 2.88 -4.58
C THR A 38 3.67 1.95 -4.59
N THR A 39 2.51 2.48 -4.97
CA THR A 39 1.29 1.71 -5.21
C THR A 39 1.11 1.58 -6.72
N PHE A 40 0.81 0.37 -7.18
CA PHE A 40 0.53 0.07 -8.57
C PHE A 40 -0.95 -0.15 -8.78
N ILE A 41 -1.44 0.25 -9.95
CA ILE A 41 -2.77 -0.07 -10.45
C ILE A 41 -2.61 -0.90 -11.71
N ILE A 42 -3.19 -2.10 -11.72
CA ILE A 42 -3.35 -2.95 -12.91
C ILE A 42 -4.83 -3.20 -13.09
N ASN A 43 -5.36 -2.83 -14.25
CA ASN A 43 -6.81 -2.74 -14.50
C ASN A 43 -7.43 -1.83 -13.42
N ASP A 44 -8.18 -2.41 -12.47
CA ASP A 44 -8.79 -1.72 -11.33
C ASP A 44 -8.27 -2.23 -9.97
N PHE A 45 -7.25 -3.09 -9.99
CA PHE A 45 -6.64 -3.64 -8.79
C PHE A 45 -5.47 -2.77 -8.32
N SER A 46 -5.61 -2.20 -7.13
CA SER A 46 -4.57 -1.40 -6.47
C SER A 46 -3.77 -2.24 -5.47
N PHE A 47 -2.45 -2.26 -5.64
CA PHE A 47 -1.58 -3.07 -4.77
C PHE A 47 -0.21 -2.44 -4.52
N ARG A 48 0.48 -2.95 -3.51
CA ARG A 48 1.86 -2.61 -3.18
C ARG A 48 2.61 -3.88 -2.81
N VAL A 49 3.89 -3.95 -3.21
CA VAL A 49 4.83 -4.93 -2.65
C VAL A 49 5.76 -4.16 -1.73
N ALA A 50 5.77 -4.50 -0.44
CA ALA A 50 6.59 -3.83 0.56
C ALA A 50 7.14 -4.84 1.56
N SER A 51 8.46 -4.81 1.76
CA SER A 51 9.11 -5.61 2.79
C SER A 51 8.70 -5.13 4.17
N PHE A 52 8.53 -6.06 5.10
CA PHE A 52 8.25 -5.72 6.49
C PHE A 52 9.51 -5.23 7.19
N THR A 53 9.36 -4.11 7.90
CA THR A 53 10.33 -3.54 8.84
C THR A 53 9.88 -3.79 10.28
N LEU A 54 10.69 -3.35 11.25
CA LEU A 54 10.38 -3.42 12.69
C LEU A 54 8.95 -2.93 13.02
N ASN A 55 8.54 -1.79 12.44
CA ASN A 55 7.23 -1.18 12.70
C ASN A 55 6.04 -1.92 12.04
N SER A 56 6.31 -2.96 11.26
CA SER A 56 5.28 -3.79 10.60
C SER A 56 5.36 -5.24 11.05
N GLN A 57 6.03 -5.50 12.17
CA GLN A 57 6.25 -6.86 12.66
C GLN A 57 4.98 -7.62 12.98
N ILE A 58 3.91 -6.92 13.37
CA ILE A 58 2.58 -7.48 13.61
C ILE A 58 1.98 -8.15 12.36
N PHE A 59 2.46 -7.80 11.17
CA PHE A 59 1.99 -8.37 9.91
C PHE A 59 2.87 -9.51 9.37
N ARG A 60 3.94 -9.92 10.08
CA ARG A 60 4.94 -10.86 9.54
C ARG A 60 4.37 -12.21 9.11
N ASP A 61 3.39 -12.70 9.84
CA ASP A 61 2.80 -14.02 9.58
C ASP A 61 1.79 -13.96 8.42
N ASN A 62 1.31 -12.77 8.09
CA ASN A 62 0.39 -12.55 6.99
C ASN A 62 1.14 -12.39 5.66
N SER A 63 0.64 -13.05 4.61
CA SER A 63 1.18 -12.88 3.25
C SER A 63 0.79 -11.55 2.61
N TRP A 64 -0.33 -10.98 3.05
CA TRP A 64 -0.83 -9.68 2.60
C TRP A 64 -1.86 -9.10 3.59
N PHE A 65 -2.16 -7.81 3.47
CA PHE A 65 -3.25 -7.14 4.18
C PHE A 65 -3.82 -5.97 3.35
N TYR A 66 -5.01 -5.47 3.71
CA TYR A 66 -5.53 -4.23 3.13
C TYR A 66 -5.02 -3.01 3.89
N SER A 67 -4.77 -1.92 3.17
CA SER A 67 -4.27 -0.68 3.74
C SER A 67 -4.90 0.54 3.09
N THR A 68 -5.04 1.59 3.89
CA THR A 68 -5.41 2.94 3.49
C THR A 68 -4.52 3.92 4.22
N SER A 69 -4.57 5.20 3.82
CA SER A 69 -3.99 6.25 4.63
C SER A 69 -4.76 6.38 5.96
N ALA A 70 -4.04 6.69 7.03
CA ALA A 70 -4.58 6.85 8.39
C ALA A 70 -5.15 8.26 8.55
N ASN A 71 -6.22 8.56 7.83
CA ASN A 71 -6.91 9.84 7.88
C ASN A 71 -8.34 9.69 7.36
N ARG A 72 -9.18 10.67 7.70
CA ARG A 72 -10.50 10.79 7.10
C ARG A 72 -10.36 11.07 5.61
N SER A 73 -11.25 10.50 4.80
CA SER A 73 -11.12 10.54 3.33
C SER A 73 -11.05 11.96 2.79
N GLY A 74 -9.91 12.36 2.24
CA GLY A 74 -9.71 13.69 1.64
C GLY A 74 -9.16 14.74 2.60
N GLU A 75 -8.98 14.38 3.87
CA GLU A 75 -8.46 15.26 4.90
C GLU A 75 -7.00 14.94 5.23
N LYS A 76 -6.33 15.87 5.92
CA LYS A 76 -5.00 15.69 6.47
C LYS A 76 -4.99 14.67 7.60
N PHE A 77 -3.80 14.22 8.00
CA PHE A 77 -3.65 13.40 9.20
C PHE A 77 -4.20 14.13 10.45
N CYS A 78 -4.98 13.42 11.26
CA CYS A 78 -5.51 13.89 12.54
C CYS A 78 -5.36 12.74 13.55
N ARG A 79 -4.63 12.98 14.64
CA ARG A 79 -4.30 11.95 15.64
C ARG A 79 -5.55 11.45 16.36
N ASP A 80 -6.41 12.35 16.85
CA ASP A 80 -7.65 11.99 17.55
C ASP A 80 -8.56 11.08 16.71
N PHE A 81 -8.65 11.36 15.40
CA PHE A 81 -9.38 10.51 14.47
C PHE A 81 -8.72 9.13 14.34
N CYS A 82 -7.40 9.05 14.27
CA CYS A 82 -6.70 7.77 14.16
C CYS A 82 -6.87 6.93 15.43
N GLU A 83 -6.71 7.55 16.59
CA GLU A 83 -6.82 6.89 17.89
C GLU A 83 -8.24 6.39 18.14
N SER A 84 -9.26 7.18 17.80
CA SER A 84 -10.66 6.77 17.94
C SER A 84 -11.13 5.69 16.94
N LYS A 85 -10.32 5.35 15.93
CA LYS A 85 -10.67 4.38 14.87
C LYS A 85 -9.77 3.15 14.84
N ALA A 86 -8.80 3.04 15.74
CA ALA A 86 -7.85 1.95 15.77
C ALA A 86 -7.87 1.25 17.13
N ASP A 87 -7.92 -0.08 17.11
CA ASP A 87 -7.76 -0.89 18.32
C ASP A 87 -6.30 -0.95 18.77
N ILE A 88 -5.38 -0.90 17.80
CA ILE A 88 -3.93 -0.99 18.03
C ILE A 88 -3.23 0.09 17.21
N ILE A 89 -2.35 0.83 17.88
CA ILE A 89 -1.51 1.86 17.27
C ILE A 89 -0.05 1.44 17.39
N VAL A 90 0.64 1.39 16.26
CA VAL A 90 2.06 1.06 16.19
C VAL A 90 2.81 2.28 15.68
N GLU A 91 3.68 2.85 16.52
CA GLU A 91 4.51 3.99 16.17
C GLU A 91 5.95 3.85 16.66
N ASN A 92 6.85 4.60 16.04
CA ASN A 92 8.22 4.74 16.49
C ASN A 92 8.36 6.03 17.32
N MET A 93 9.57 6.33 17.80
CA MET A 93 9.86 7.53 18.61
C MET A 93 9.50 8.85 17.92
N ASP A 94 9.40 8.89 16.59
CA ASP A 94 9.01 10.10 15.84
C ASP A 94 7.50 10.37 15.85
N GLY A 95 6.70 9.42 16.32
CA GLY A 95 5.25 9.45 16.30
C GLY A 95 4.61 9.39 14.90
N LEU A 96 3.29 9.22 14.86
CA LEU A 96 2.49 9.38 13.65
C LEU A 96 2.32 10.86 13.28
N ARG A 97 2.62 11.20 12.03
CA ARG A 97 2.47 12.55 11.45
C ARG A 97 2.12 12.50 9.97
N GLU A 98 1.63 13.62 9.45
CA GLU A 98 1.40 13.77 8.01
C GLU A 98 2.72 13.57 7.24
N LYS A 99 2.68 12.72 6.22
CA LYS A 99 3.81 12.45 5.32
C LYS A 99 3.33 12.43 3.88
N ASP A 100 4.26 12.68 2.96
CA ASP A 100 3.97 12.54 1.54
C ASP A 100 3.38 11.20 1.22
N SER A 101 2.36 11.24 0.39
CA SER A 101 1.68 10.04 -0.07
C SER A 101 2.59 9.18 -0.95
N SER A 102 2.28 7.89 -1.07
CA SER A 102 3.02 7.01 -1.98
C SER A 102 2.80 7.41 -3.44
N ALA A 103 3.83 7.24 -4.28
CA ALA A 103 3.65 7.31 -5.72
C ALA A 103 2.54 6.33 -6.14
N LEU A 104 1.69 6.74 -7.07
CA LEU A 104 0.60 5.92 -7.60
C LEU A 104 0.82 5.76 -9.10
N ILE A 105 1.09 4.54 -9.54
CA ILE A 105 1.49 4.27 -10.92
C ILE A 105 0.54 3.26 -11.54
N LYS A 106 -0.18 3.67 -12.58
CA LYS A 106 -0.96 2.75 -13.42
C LYS A 106 -0.02 2.08 -14.42
N ILE A 107 0.02 0.75 -14.41
CA ILE A 107 0.85 -0.04 -15.32
C ILE A 107 -0.02 -1.00 -16.13
N ASN A 108 0.34 -1.18 -17.40
CA ASN A 108 -0.19 -2.22 -18.26
C ASN A 108 0.94 -2.83 -19.10
N ARG A 109 0.59 -3.66 -20.09
CA ARG A 109 1.56 -4.32 -20.98
C ARG A 109 2.48 -3.32 -21.70
N VAL A 110 1.95 -2.15 -22.05
CA VAL A 110 2.61 -1.16 -22.93
C VAL A 110 3.09 0.05 -22.15
N LYS A 111 2.19 0.72 -21.42
CA LYS A 111 2.41 2.03 -20.78
C LYS A 111 2.59 1.92 -19.27
N ARG A 112 3.34 2.90 -18.75
CA ARG A 112 3.46 3.22 -17.32
C ARG A 112 3.06 4.68 -17.16
N ARG A 113 2.02 4.97 -16.37
CA ARG A 113 1.56 6.34 -16.10
C ARG A 113 1.59 6.61 -14.60
N LYS A 114 2.36 7.63 -14.19
CA LYS A 114 2.34 8.15 -12.82
C LYS A 114 1.08 9.03 -12.67
N LEU A 115 0.29 8.77 -11.64
CA LEU A 115 -0.92 9.54 -11.29
C LEU A 115 -0.63 10.54 -10.17
N ARG A 116 0.33 10.19 -9.29
CA ARG A 116 0.98 11.07 -8.31
C ARG A 116 2.32 10.47 -7.90
#